data_AF-A0A7V5BZZ2-F1
#
_entry.id   AF-A0A7V5BZZ2-F1
#
_cell.length_a   1.000
_cell.length_b   1.000
_cell.length_c   1.000
_cell.angle_alpha   90.00
_cell.angle_beta   90.00
_cell.angle_gamma   90.00
#
_symmetry.space_group_name_H-M   'P 1'
#
loop_
_entity.id
_entity.type
_entity.pdbx_description
1 polymer ?
#
loop_
_entity_poly.entity_id
_entity_poly.type
_entity_poly.pdbx_seq_one_letter_code
_entity_poly.pdbx_strand_id
1 'polypeptide(L)'
;MRRRLLGLLLVAALVVAGGPAVAAERLEITEVELVPADGTRFTVRDRHYGGSLVVRVFPEGLFLAERVAFEDYLLGIREVPFSWPEEALAAQVVAARTYVLNRMAGRSGDAERYGYDICATSACQVYRGVGGVDVEGGDRWRAAVERTRDEVLLHRGRPAEAVYSASAGRRTRANQDIWGGAPIPYLQPVDSPEEGVSPWYEWRFDVDPDAFVSILRAAGVEVEGRLADVHLDEPGEGKGRAELVLTTDAGVVRIPAVDLKGILNRRADDLYPGAFPARYEGRRLPQTLPSYSYDIRLRSGPTPDAARLLPDEDEVGAVEIVGEGWGHGVGLSQWGAKAMADAGADYREILAHYYGGLEPTEAPDLVPDEVVVALAKELESVVVEADGPFELRVDGEVLAAPSGGRWRFVHVGDEMLVVPPLEFLDFLRRFVAPWAL
;
A
#
# COMPACT_ATOMS: atom_id res chain seq x y z
N MET A 1 -3.31 44.71 -2.53
CA MET A 1 -3.18 43.48 -1.72
C MET A 1 -4.52 42.97 -1.18
N ARG A 2 -5.26 43.70 -0.33
CA ARG A 2 -6.60 43.27 0.16
C ARG A 2 -7.68 43.00 -0.90
N ARG A 3 -7.59 43.61 -2.09
CA ARG A 3 -8.52 43.36 -3.22
C ARG A 3 -8.28 42.04 -3.98
N ARG A 4 -7.09 41.42 -3.86
CA ARG A 4 -6.80 40.12 -4.49
C ARG A 4 -7.36 38.94 -3.69
N LEU A 5 -7.50 39.09 -2.36
CA LEU A 5 -8.08 38.05 -1.48
C LEU A 5 -9.59 37.87 -1.65
N LEU A 6 -10.33 38.87 -2.15
CA LEU A 6 -11.79 38.72 -2.39
C LEU A 6 -12.12 37.90 -3.65
N GLY A 7 -11.17 37.72 -4.58
CA GLY A 7 -11.36 36.95 -5.80
C GLY A 7 -11.44 35.43 -5.56
N LEU A 8 -10.79 34.94 -4.49
CA LEU A 8 -10.70 33.51 -4.14
C LEU A 8 -12.03 32.85 -3.80
N LEU A 9 -13.06 33.64 -3.45
CA LEU A 9 -14.37 33.14 -3.06
C LEU A 9 -15.47 33.36 -4.09
N LEU A 10 -15.21 34.11 -5.16
CA LEU A 10 -16.24 34.47 -6.13
C LEU A 10 -16.41 33.46 -7.27
N VAL A 11 -15.44 32.57 -7.52
CA VAL A 11 -15.57 31.58 -8.62
C VAL A 11 -16.54 30.44 -8.25
N ALA A 12 -16.72 30.12 -6.96
CA ALA A 12 -17.65 29.07 -6.52
C ALA A 12 -19.08 29.55 -6.23
N ALA A 13 -19.32 30.85 -6.03
CA ALA A 13 -20.65 31.35 -5.62
C ALA A 13 -21.51 31.94 -6.76
N LEU A 14 -20.93 32.32 -7.91
CA LEU A 14 -21.68 33.05 -8.95
C LEU A 14 -22.22 32.22 -10.11
N VAL A 15 -21.78 30.97 -10.29
CA VAL A 15 -22.31 30.09 -11.35
C VAL A 15 -23.74 29.60 -11.03
N VAL A 16 -24.16 29.63 -9.75
CA VAL A 16 -25.51 29.18 -9.35
C VAL A 16 -26.54 30.32 -9.33
N ALA A 17 -26.15 31.60 -9.45
CA ALA A 17 -27.04 32.74 -9.16
C ALA A 17 -27.22 33.79 -10.29
N GLY A 18 -26.84 33.50 -11.55
CA GLY A 18 -27.29 34.28 -12.72
C GLY A 18 -27.04 35.80 -12.72
N GLY A 19 -26.04 36.29 -11.98
CA GLY A 19 -25.65 37.72 -11.92
C GLY A 19 -24.55 38.07 -12.92
N PRO A 20 -24.38 39.37 -13.27
CA PRO A 20 -23.41 39.79 -14.28
C PRO A 20 -21.97 39.49 -13.82
N ALA A 21 -21.19 38.94 -14.75
CA ALA A 21 -19.82 38.52 -14.57
C ALA A 21 -18.94 39.68 -14.08
N VAL A 22 -18.63 39.68 -12.78
CA VAL A 22 -17.44 40.38 -12.28
C VAL A 22 -16.26 39.66 -12.92
N ALA A 23 -15.37 40.42 -13.58
CA ALA A 23 -14.14 39.88 -14.14
C ALA A 23 -13.35 39.18 -13.03
N ALA A 24 -13.52 37.85 -12.93
CA ALA A 24 -12.74 37.03 -12.02
C ALA A 24 -11.31 37.05 -12.58
N GLU A 25 -10.37 37.65 -11.85
CA GLU A 25 -8.96 37.29 -12.01
C GLU A 25 -8.92 35.77 -11.79
N ARG A 26 -8.67 35.02 -12.86
CA ARG A 26 -8.35 33.59 -12.79
C ARG A 26 -7.09 33.46 -11.96
N LEU A 27 -7.23 32.99 -10.72
CA LEU A 27 -6.11 32.56 -9.92
C LEU A 27 -5.85 31.10 -10.29
N GLU A 28 -4.66 30.82 -10.80
CA GLU A 28 -4.18 29.47 -11.05
C GLU A 28 -3.90 28.82 -9.68
N ILE A 29 -4.94 28.28 -9.04
CA ILE A 29 -4.81 27.56 -7.78
C ILE A 29 -4.16 26.21 -8.07
N THR A 30 -2.92 26.05 -7.63
CA THR A 30 -2.17 24.80 -7.82
C THR A 30 -2.25 23.90 -6.59
N GLU A 31 -2.35 24.51 -5.40
CA GLU A 31 -2.36 23.81 -4.12
C GLU A 31 -3.35 24.46 -3.14
N VAL A 32 -4.09 23.61 -2.42
CA VAL A 32 -4.85 23.99 -1.24
C VAL A 32 -4.42 23.09 -0.08
N GLU A 33 -4.01 23.70 1.02
CA GLU A 33 -3.64 23.02 2.25
C GLU A 33 -4.64 23.36 3.36
N LEU A 34 -5.12 22.34 4.06
CA LEU A 34 -5.98 22.46 5.24
C LEU A 34 -5.12 22.09 6.45
N VAL A 35 -4.66 23.10 7.20
CA VAL A 35 -3.80 22.95 8.36
C VAL A 35 -4.66 22.87 9.62
N PRO A 36 -4.71 21.73 10.34
CA PRO A 36 -5.60 21.57 11.47
C PRO A 36 -5.15 22.44 12.64
N ALA A 37 -6.10 23.01 13.39
CA ALA A 37 -5.81 23.48 14.74
C ALA A 37 -5.64 22.28 15.69
N ASP A 38 -5.07 22.50 16.88
CA ASP A 38 -4.89 21.46 17.89
C ASP A 38 -6.19 20.70 18.17
N GLY A 39 -6.15 19.38 18.01
CA GLY A 39 -7.28 18.48 18.23
C GLY A 39 -8.28 18.37 17.08
N THR A 40 -8.17 19.19 16.03
CA THR A 40 -8.97 19.06 14.81
C THR A 40 -8.53 17.82 14.01
N ARG A 41 -9.50 17.07 13.50
CA ARG A 41 -9.28 15.96 12.57
C ARG A 41 -10.05 16.18 11.28
N PHE A 42 -9.47 15.66 10.20
CA PHE A 42 -10.11 15.61 8.90
C PHE A 42 -10.60 14.20 8.60
N THR A 43 -11.77 14.10 7.99
CA THR A 43 -12.35 12.83 7.52
C THR A 43 -12.38 12.79 6.00
N VAL A 44 -11.78 11.76 5.42
CA VAL A 44 -11.82 11.46 3.97
C VAL A 44 -12.09 9.97 3.78
N ARG A 45 -13.19 9.62 3.11
CA ARG A 45 -13.60 8.22 2.82
C ARG A 45 -13.55 7.33 4.08
N ASP A 46 -14.20 7.79 5.15
CA ASP A 46 -14.31 7.09 6.45
C ASP A 46 -13.00 6.88 7.21
N ARG A 47 -11.95 7.67 6.90
CA ARG A 47 -10.67 7.68 7.62
C ARG A 47 -10.41 9.04 8.22
N HIS A 48 -9.80 9.05 9.40
CA HIS A 48 -9.48 10.26 10.16
C HIS A 48 -7.98 10.56 10.13
N TYR A 49 -7.67 11.81 9.81
CA TYR A 49 -6.32 12.34 9.61
C TYR A 49 -6.10 13.50 10.59
N GLY A 50 -4.88 13.61 11.11
CA GLY A 50 -4.51 14.59 12.13
C GLY A 50 -3.48 15.59 11.64
N GLY A 51 -2.84 15.32 10.51
CA GLY A 51 -1.94 16.25 9.83
C GLY A 51 -2.66 17.17 8.84
N SER A 52 -1.89 18.02 8.18
CA SER A 52 -2.38 18.89 7.12
C SER A 52 -2.79 18.07 5.90
N LEU A 53 -4.01 18.29 5.40
CA LEU A 53 -4.41 17.72 4.11
C LEU A 53 -4.05 18.66 2.97
N VAL A 54 -3.28 18.15 2.02
CA VAL A 54 -2.81 18.87 0.84
C VAL A 54 -3.54 18.34 -0.39
N VAL A 55 -4.27 19.22 -1.07
CA VAL A 55 -4.92 18.94 -2.36
C VAL A 55 -4.20 19.73 -3.44
N ARG A 56 -3.62 19.02 -4.40
CA ARG A 56 -2.95 19.61 -5.57
C ARG A 56 -3.65 19.23 -6.85
N VAL A 57 -3.59 20.09 -7.87
CA VAL A 57 -4.09 19.80 -9.21
C VAL A 57 -2.95 19.37 -10.14
N PHE A 58 -3.21 18.32 -10.92
CA PHE A 58 -2.37 17.84 -12.01
C PHE A 58 -3.26 17.63 -13.25
N PRO A 59 -2.71 17.60 -14.48
CA PRO A 59 -3.52 17.44 -15.71
C PRO A 59 -4.44 16.21 -15.71
N GLU A 60 -4.02 15.13 -15.04
CA GLU A 60 -4.77 13.88 -14.92
C GLU A 60 -5.78 13.84 -13.76
N GLY A 61 -5.80 14.81 -12.85
CA GLY A 61 -6.70 14.83 -11.71
C GLY A 61 -6.13 15.48 -10.46
N LEU A 62 -6.92 15.45 -9.38
CA LEU A 62 -6.45 15.90 -8.08
C LEU A 62 -5.55 14.86 -7.41
N PHE A 63 -4.51 15.36 -6.76
CA PHE A 63 -3.67 14.63 -5.83
C PHE A 63 -4.04 14.98 -4.40
N LEU A 64 -4.19 13.97 -3.54
CA LEU A 64 -4.46 14.14 -2.13
C LEU A 64 -3.31 13.52 -1.32
N ALA A 65 -2.71 14.32 -0.44
CA ALA A 65 -1.73 13.87 0.54
C ALA A 65 -2.06 14.36 1.94
N GLU A 66 -1.49 13.69 2.94
CA GLU A 66 -1.38 14.21 4.29
C GLU A 66 0.09 14.53 4.57
N ARG A 67 0.35 15.72 5.12
CA ARG A 67 1.61 16.09 5.76
C ARG A 67 1.40 15.94 7.26
N VAL A 68 2.09 14.99 7.87
CA VAL A 68 1.86 14.56 9.26
C VAL A 68 3.19 14.47 10.01
N ALA A 69 3.17 14.75 11.31
CA ALA A 69 4.34 14.55 12.16
C ALA A 69 4.82 13.11 12.06
N PHE A 70 6.13 12.89 12.05
CA PHE A 70 6.70 11.58 11.73
C PHE A 70 6.24 10.46 12.67
N GLU A 71 6.16 10.71 13.97
CA GLU A 71 5.70 9.70 14.93
C GLU A 71 4.17 9.49 14.84
N ASP A 72 3.40 10.52 14.48
CA ASP A 72 1.95 10.38 14.22
C ASP A 72 1.68 9.58 12.94
N TYR A 73 2.56 9.66 11.94
CA TYR A 73 2.52 8.78 10.76
C TYR A 73 2.57 7.30 11.18
N LEU A 74 3.46 6.96 12.12
CA LEU A 74 3.57 5.58 12.62
C LEU A 74 2.31 5.13 13.36
N LEU A 75 1.60 6.03 14.04
CA LEU A 75 0.29 5.71 14.63
C LEU A 75 -0.75 5.33 13.57
N GLY A 76 -0.68 5.88 12.36
CA GLY A 76 -1.61 5.55 11.28
C GLY A 76 -1.27 4.27 10.50
N ILE A 77 -0.15 3.59 10.81
CA ILE A 77 0.22 2.33 10.17
C ILE A 77 -0.72 1.19 10.61
N ARG A 78 -1.21 0.42 9.63
CA ARG A 78 -2.14 -0.69 9.84
C ARG A 78 -1.73 -1.94 9.07
N GLU A 79 -0.53 -2.41 9.38
CA GLU A 79 0.09 -3.58 8.77
C GLU A 79 -0.22 -4.88 9.51
N VAL A 80 -0.18 -4.83 10.85
CA VAL A 80 -0.44 -5.98 11.73
C VAL A 80 -1.60 -5.69 12.68
N PRO A 81 -2.32 -6.72 13.16
CA PRO A 81 -3.31 -6.57 14.22
C PRO A 81 -2.69 -6.05 15.52
N PHE A 82 -3.27 -5.00 16.10
CA PHE A 82 -2.81 -4.42 17.37
C PHE A 82 -3.04 -5.32 18.59
N SER A 83 -3.71 -6.47 18.41
CA SER A 83 -3.86 -7.52 19.42
C SER A 83 -2.65 -8.46 19.49
N TRP A 84 -1.69 -8.33 18.57
CA TRP A 84 -0.48 -9.14 18.57
C TRP A 84 0.45 -8.80 19.75
N PRO A 85 1.40 -9.69 20.09
CA PRO A 85 2.35 -9.48 21.17
C PRO A 85 3.12 -8.16 21.04
N GLU A 86 3.43 -7.53 22.17
CA GLU A 86 4.07 -6.21 22.22
C GLU A 86 5.43 -6.16 21.51
N GLU A 87 6.19 -7.25 21.56
CA GLU A 87 7.49 -7.39 20.88
C GLU A 87 7.35 -7.46 19.35
N ALA A 88 6.30 -8.12 18.84
CA ALA A 88 6.01 -8.12 17.41
C ALA A 88 5.56 -6.74 16.92
N LEU A 89 4.79 -6.00 17.73
CA LEU A 89 4.39 -4.63 17.42
C LEU A 89 5.62 -3.70 17.38
N ALA A 90 6.51 -3.78 18.38
CA ALA A 90 7.74 -2.98 18.42
C ALA A 90 8.67 -3.29 17.23
N ALA A 91 8.84 -4.56 16.86
CA ALA A 91 9.60 -4.93 15.66
C ALA A 91 8.99 -4.32 14.39
N GLN A 92 7.66 -4.39 14.25
CA GLN A 92 6.96 -3.80 13.11
C GLN A 92 7.11 -2.27 13.06
N VAL A 93 7.09 -1.58 14.20
CA VAL A 93 7.31 -0.12 14.26
C VAL A 93 8.72 0.24 13.78
N VAL A 94 9.76 -0.40 14.31
CA VAL A 94 11.15 -0.10 13.92
C VAL A 94 11.38 -0.40 12.44
N ALA A 95 10.85 -1.53 11.94
CA ALA A 95 10.91 -1.85 10.51
C ALA A 95 10.16 -0.79 9.68
N ALA A 96 8.97 -0.35 10.11
CA ALA A 96 8.19 0.66 9.40
C ALA A 96 8.87 2.04 9.38
N ARG A 97 9.42 2.49 10.51
CA ARG A 97 10.21 3.73 10.62
C ARG A 97 11.42 3.68 9.71
N THR A 98 12.16 2.59 9.75
CA THR A 98 13.35 2.41 8.91
C THR A 98 12.98 2.38 7.43
N TYR A 99 11.87 1.72 7.07
CA TYR A 99 11.40 1.62 5.69
C TYR A 99 11.10 3.00 5.09
N VAL A 100 10.30 3.83 5.76
CA VAL A 100 9.96 5.17 5.24
C VAL A 100 11.21 6.04 5.11
N LEU A 101 12.13 6.00 6.07
CA LEU A 101 13.41 6.73 6.01
C LEU A 101 14.28 6.28 4.82
N ASN A 102 14.30 4.98 4.53
CA ASN A 102 15.00 4.45 3.37
C ASN A 102 14.36 4.95 2.05
N ARG A 103 13.03 5.02 1.96
CA ARG A 103 12.32 5.52 0.77
C ARG A 103 12.50 7.03 0.56
N MET A 104 12.63 7.81 1.63
CA MET A 104 12.89 9.25 1.57
C MET A 104 14.27 9.59 0.99
N ALA A 105 15.24 8.68 1.06
CA ALA A 105 16.60 8.89 0.55
C ALA A 105 16.70 8.98 -0.99
N GLY A 106 15.63 8.63 -1.72
CA GLY A 106 15.59 8.73 -3.19
C GLY A 106 14.18 8.55 -3.74
N ARG A 107 13.47 9.67 -3.96
CA ARG A 107 12.18 9.67 -4.66
C ARG A 107 12.37 9.36 -6.14
N SER A 108 11.44 8.62 -6.72
CA SER A 108 11.42 8.32 -8.16
C SER A 108 9.98 8.08 -8.63
N GLY A 109 9.76 8.16 -9.94
CA GLY A 109 8.45 7.90 -10.55
C GLY A 109 7.35 8.79 -9.96
N ASP A 110 6.27 8.18 -9.49
CA ASP A 110 5.15 8.92 -8.91
C ASP A 110 5.52 9.71 -7.65
N ALA A 111 6.45 9.21 -6.82
CA ALA A 111 6.88 9.92 -5.62
C ALA A 111 7.60 11.23 -5.96
N GLU A 112 8.38 11.23 -7.04
CA GLU A 112 9.03 12.43 -7.56
C GLU A 112 8.01 13.35 -8.24
N ARG A 113 7.16 12.80 -9.13
CA ARG A 113 6.14 13.54 -9.87
C ARG A 113 5.15 14.27 -8.96
N TYR A 114 4.60 13.57 -7.98
CA TYR A 114 3.61 14.10 -7.05
C TYR A 114 4.24 14.67 -5.78
N GLY A 115 5.56 14.56 -5.59
CA GLY A 115 6.26 15.13 -4.43
C GLY A 115 5.77 14.59 -3.08
N TYR A 116 5.79 13.27 -2.90
CA TYR A 116 5.47 12.61 -1.63
C TYR A 116 6.60 11.66 -1.20
N ASP A 117 6.63 11.31 0.09
CA ASP A 117 7.64 10.42 0.68
C ASP A 117 7.22 8.95 0.61
N ILE A 118 5.96 8.69 0.90
CA ILE A 118 5.41 7.33 0.92
C ILE A 118 3.94 7.28 0.51
N CYS A 119 3.49 6.15 -0.04
CA CYS A 119 2.09 5.94 -0.39
C CYS A 119 1.32 5.16 0.68
N ALA A 120 0.03 5.43 0.84
CA ALA A 120 -0.80 4.86 1.91
C ALA A 120 -1.34 3.43 1.64
N THR A 121 -0.88 2.77 0.58
CA THR A 121 -1.37 1.45 0.15
C THR A 121 -0.33 0.36 0.38
N SER A 122 -0.73 -0.90 0.19
CA SER A 122 0.17 -2.05 0.25
C SER A 122 1.27 -2.04 -0.83
N ALA A 123 1.28 -1.06 -1.75
CA ALA A 123 2.42 -0.83 -2.63
C ALA A 123 3.60 -0.19 -1.90
N CYS A 124 3.34 0.50 -0.77
CA CYS A 124 4.35 1.01 0.13
C CYS A 124 4.09 0.49 1.54
N GLN A 125 3.28 1.21 2.33
CA GLN A 125 2.85 0.78 3.67
C GLN A 125 1.38 1.12 3.85
N VAL A 126 0.62 0.23 4.48
CA VAL A 126 -0.81 0.45 4.72
C VAL A 126 -0.98 1.52 5.78
N TYR A 127 -1.26 2.75 5.34
CA TYR A 127 -1.53 3.90 6.19
C TYR A 127 -3.02 4.26 6.15
N ARG A 128 -3.63 4.48 7.31
CA ARG A 128 -5.07 4.76 7.43
C ARG A 128 -5.40 6.06 8.15
N GLY A 129 -4.40 6.92 8.38
CA GLY A 129 -4.54 8.11 9.21
C GLY A 129 -4.50 7.78 10.70
N VAL A 130 -4.27 8.80 11.53
CA VAL A 130 -4.17 8.67 13.00
C VAL A 130 -5.42 8.10 13.67
N GLY A 131 -6.59 8.14 13.01
CA GLY A 131 -7.78 7.43 13.50
C GLY A 131 -7.62 5.90 13.56
N GLY A 132 -6.59 5.34 12.91
CA GLY A 132 -6.31 3.90 12.90
C GLY A 132 -6.04 3.28 14.27
N VAL A 133 -5.65 4.09 15.26
CA VAL A 133 -5.43 3.67 16.66
C VAL A 133 -6.65 3.85 17.57
N ASP A 134 -7.76 4.39 17.06
CA ASP A 134 -8.99 4.55 17.85
C ASP A 134 -9.85 3.27 17.81
N VAL A 135 -9.20 2.14 18.04
CA VAL A 135 -9.79 0.80 18.05
C VAL A 135 -9.22 -0.04 19.18
N GLU A 136 -9.84 -1.17 19.47
CA GLU A 136 -9.31 -2.12 20.45
C GLU A 136 -7.86 -2.52 20.12
N GLY A 137 -7.00 -2.47 21.15
CA GLY A 137 -5.56 -2.70 21.01
C GLY A 137 -4.73 -1.49 20.59
N GLY A 138 -5.35 -0.37 20.20
CA GLY A 138 -4.66 0.86 19.78
C GLY A 138 -3.65 1.40 20.79
N ASP A 139 -3.93 1.29 22.10
CA ASP A 139 -3.00 1.69 23.15
C ASP A 139 -1.70 0.88 23.15
N ARG A 140 -1.74 -0.40 22.78
CA ARG A 140 -0.53 -1.23 22.64
C ARG A 140 0.31 -0.76 21.46
N TRP A 141 -0.32 -0.38 20.35
CA TRP A 141 0.38 0.19 19.21
C TRP A 141 1.01 1.54 19.56
N ARG A 142 0.27 2.45 20.20
CA ARG A 142 0.81 3.73 20.72
C ARG A 142 2.02 3.50 21.63
N ALA A 143 1.92 2.54 22.56
CA ALA A 143 3.01 2.18 23.44
C ALA A 143 4.23 1.62 22.70
N ALA A 144 4.03 0.82 21.65
CA ALA A 144 5.11 0.32 20.81
C ALA A 144 5.81 1.44 20.02
N VAL A 145 5.05 2.41 19.50
CA VAL A 145 5.60 3.60 18.84
C VAL A 145 6.46 4.42 19.79
N GLU A 146 5.93 4.77 20.97
CA GLU A 146 6.66 5.54 21.98
C GLU A 146 7.89 4.78 22.52
N ARG A 147 7.77 3.47 22.78
CA ARG A 147 8.85 2.64 23.32
C ARG A 147 10.05 2.52 22.37
N THR A 148 9.80 2.60 21.07
CA THR A 148 10.82 2.45 20.03
C THR A 148 11.12 3.77 19.33
N ARG A 149 10.80 4.90 19.97
CA ARG A 149 10.99 6.23 19.41
C ARG A 149 12.43 6.41 18.96
N ASP A 150 12.60 6.98 17.77
CA ASP A 150 13.90 7.23 17.12
C ASP A 150 14.75 5.98 16.83
N GLU A 151 14.29 4.76 17.16
CA GLU A 151 15.01 3.54 16.84
C GLU A 151 14.80 3.11 15.38
N VAL A 152 15.92 2.83 14.69
CA VAL A 152 15.98 2.41 13.29
C VAL A 152 17.02 1.31 13.09
N LEU A 153 16.92 0.57 11.98
CA LEU A 153 17.98 -0.34 11.54
C LEU A 153 18.92 0.40 10.58
N LEU A 154 20.22 0.37 10.88
CA LEU A 154 21.24 1.04 10.06
C LEU A 154 22.16 0.01 9.40
N HIS A 155 22.42 0.21 8.11
CA HIS A 155 23.51 -0.47 7.42
C HIS A 155 24.49 0.56 6.86
N ARG A 156 25.74 0.50 7.34
CA ARG A 156 26.81 1.46 6.96
C ARG A 156 26.39 2.92 7.16
N GLY A 157 25.73 3.21 8.28
CA GLY A 157 25.30 4.56 8.68
C GLY A 157 24.10 5.12 7.90
N ARG A 158 23.38 4.29 7.14
CA ARG A 158 22.15 4.69 6.43
C ARG A 158 20.98 3.81 6.84
N PRO A 159 19.72 4.32 6.84
CA PRO A 159 18.53 3.50 7.04
C PRO A 159 18.55 2.27 6.12
N ALA A 160 18.45 1.08 6.71
CA ALA A 160 18.45 -0.18 6.00
C ALA A 160 17.18 -0.32 5.14
N GLU A 161 17.23 -1.18 4.13
CA GLU A 161 16.03 -1.58 3.40
C GLU A 161 15.21 -2.56 4.24
N ALA A 162 14.40 -2.02 5.15
CA ALA A 162 13.59 -2.77 6.11
C ALA A 162 12.24 -3.23 5.52
N VAL A 163 12.31 -3.97 4.42
CA VAL A 163 11.13 -4.59 3.78
C VAL A 163 10.53 -5.68 4.66
N TYR A 164 9.21 -5.86 4.59
CA TYR A 164 8.49 -6.86 5.35
C TYR A 164 7.25 -7.34 4.59
N SER A 165 6.78 -8.56 4.88
CA SER A 165 5.58 -9.13 4.25
C SER A 165 4.77 -9.93 5.26
N ALA A 166 3.52 -10.26 4.91
CA ALA A 166 2.61 -10.90 5.84
C ALA A 166 3.17 -12.24 6.35
N SER A 167 3.56 -13.12 5.46
CA SER A 167 3.96 -14.49 5.78
C SER A 167 5.05 -14.91 4.80
N ALA A 168 6.15 -15.46 5.30
CA ALA A 168 7.24 -15.97 4.45
C ALA A 168 7.05 -17.45 4.06
N GLY A 169 6.15 -18.17 4.73
CA GLY A 169 6.12 -19.62 4.69
C GLY A 169 7.17 -20.19 5.64
N ARG A 170 7.88 -21.22 5.20
CA ARG A 170 8.97 -21.82 5.96
C ARG A 170 10.18 -20.89 6.11
N ARG A 171 10.45 -20.06 5.11
CA ARG A 171 11.72 -19.34 5.01
C ARG A 171 11.59 -18.06 4.19
N THR A 172 12.32 -17.02 4.56
CA THR A 172 12.36 -15.77 3.80
C THR A 172 13.14 -15.94 2.51
N ARG A 173 13.02 -14.97 1.58
CA ARG A 173 13.70 -14.97 0.28
C ARG A 173 14.79 -13.90 0.24
N ALA A 174 15.82 -14.15 -0.56
CA ALA A 174 16.83 -13.15 -0.85
C ALA A 174 16.26 -12.08 -1.78
N ASN A 175 16.74 -10.84 -1.68
CA ASN A 175 16.27 -9.75 -2.55
C ASN A 175 16.51 -10.05 -4.04
N GLN A 176 17.64 -10.68 -4.37
CA GLN A 176 18.00 -11.01 -5.76
C GLN A 176 17.12 -12.12 -6.38
N ASP A 177 16.46 -12.94 -5.55
CA ASP A 177 15.59 -14.01 -6.03
C ASP A 177 14.20 -13.49 -6.41
N ILE A 178 13.81 -12.31 -5.89
CA ILE A 178 12.48 -11.71 -6.11
C ILE A 178 12.57 -10.46 -6.99
N TRP A 179 13.41 -9.49 -6.63
CA TRP A 179 13.55 -8.23 -7.35
C TRP A 179 14.75 -8.19 -8.29
N GLY A 180 15.66 -9.16 -8.21
CA GLY A 180 16.93 -9.13 -8.91
C GLY A 180 17.92 -8.14 -8.28
N GLY A 181 18.91 -7.71 -9.05
CA GLY A 181 19.94 -6.76 -8.59
C GLY A 181 21.03 -7.40 -7.73
N ALA A 182 21.82 -6.54 -7.09
CA ALA A 182 22.93 -6.98 -6.24
C ALA A 182 22.40 -7.55 -4.91
N PRO A 183 23.04 -8.60 -4.35
CA PRO A 183 22.70 -9.11 -3.03
C PRO A 183 22.84 -8.03 -1.95
N ILE A 184 21.79 -7.87 -1.14
CA ILE A 184 21.79 -6.98 0.03
C ILE A 184 22.19 -7.84 1.24
N PRO A 185 23.32 -7.56 1.92
CA PRO A 185 23.90 -8.48 2.90
C PRO A 185 23.00 -8.87 4.07
N TYR A 186 22.05 -8.01 4.45
CA TYR A 186 21.11 -8.22 5.55
C TYR A 186 19.73 -8.69 5.08
N LEU A 187 19.48 -8.82 3.77
CA LEU A 187 18.24 -9.40 3.22
C LEU A 187 18.54 -10.77 2.61
N GLN A 188 18.99 -11.68 3.48
CA GLN A 188 19.29 -13.06 3.13
C GLN A 188 18.22 -14.00 3.68
N PRO A 189 18.03 -15.18 3.07
CA PRO A 189 17.06 -16.17 3.52
C PRO A 189 17.35 -16.66 4.94
N VAL A 190 16.32 -16.63 5.78
CA VAL A 190 16.31 -17.16 7.15
C VAL A 190 15.02 -17.91 7.42
N ASP A 191 15.07 -18.90 8.29
CA ASP A 191 13.89 -19.70 8.64
C ASP A 191 12.82 -18.81 9.32
N SER A 192 11.55 -19.02 9.04
CA SER A 192 10.44 -18.25 9.64
C SER A 192 9.57 -19.20 10.48
N PRO A 193 9.51 -19.02 11.82
CA PRO A 193 8.86 -19.98 12.72
C PRO A 193 7.33 -19.81 12.77
N GLU A 194 6.67 -19.63 11.62
CA GLU A 194 5.24 -19.31 11.53
C GLU A 194 4.33 -20.52 11.26
N GLU A 195 4.88 -21.73 11.25
CA GLU A 195 4.13 -22.98 11.13
C GLU A 195 3.11 -23.13 12.27
N GLY A 196 1.85 -23.44 11.93
CA GLY A 196 0.77 -23.55 12.90
C GLY A 196 0.29 -22.21 13.49
N VAL A 197 0.95 -21.10 13.17
CA VAL A 197 0.58 -19.74 13.61
C VAL A 197 -0.03 -18.95 12.45
N SER A 198 0.62 -18.96 11.28
CA SER A 198 0.13 -18.25 10.09
C SER A 198 -0.94 -19.06 9.37
N PRO A 199 -2.13 -18.48 9.09
CA PRO A 199 -3.11 -19.10 8.20
C PRO A 199 -2.64 -19.11 6.74
N TRP A 200 -1.50 -18.49 6.42
CA TRP A 200 -0.93 -18.41 5.08
C TRP A 200 0.38 -19.19 4.96
N TYR A 201 0.77 -19.93 6.00
CA TYR A 201 2.00 -20.71 6.01
C TYR A 201 2.10 -21.61 4.77
N GLU A 202 1.03 -22.31 4.43
CA GLU A 202 0.93 -23.13 3.22
C GLU A 202 -0.42 -22.92 2.54
N TRP A 203 -0.43 -23.04 1.22
CA TRP A 203 -1.63 -23.06 0.40
C TRP A 203 -1.40 -23.93 -0.85
N ARG A 204 -2.48 -24.49 -1.38
CA ARG A 204 -2.48 -25.14 -2.69
C ARG A 204 -3.78 -24.90 -3.42
N PHE A 205 -3.72 -24.87 -4.74
CA PHE A 205 -4.89 -24.89 -5.59
C PHE A 205 -4.56 -25.50 -6.95
N ASP A 206 -5.59 -26.04 -7.59
CA ASP A 206 -5.51 -26.56 -8.95
C ASP A 206 -6.08 -25.53 -9.92
N VAL A 207 -5.44 -25.41 -11.09
CA VAL A 207 -5.95 -24.65 -12.23
C VAL A 207 -6.15 -25.62 -13.39
N ASP A 208 -7.28 -25.48 -14.08
CA ASP A 208 -7.49 -26.17 -15.35
C ASP A 208 -6.37 -25.79 -16.36
N PRO A 209 -5.71 -26.74 -17.03
CA PRO A 209 -4.57 -26.43 -17.91
C PRO A 209 -4.90 -25.45 -19.04
N ASP A 210 -6.10 -25.53 -19.63
CA ASP A 210 -6.51 -24.62 -20.69
C ASP A 210 -6.83 -23.23 -20.15
N ALA A 211 -7.42 -23.16 -18.95
CA ALA A 211 -7.61 -21.90 -18.23
C ALA A 211 -6.26 -21.23 -17.89
N PHE A 212 -5.29 -22.01 -17.41
CA PHE A 212 -3.95 -21.53 -17.09
C PHE A 212 -3.28 -20.89 -18.33
N VAL A 213 -3.29 -21.58 -19.46
CA VAL A 213 -2.76 -21.07 -20.72
C VAL A 213 -3.53 -19.84 -21.22
N SER A 214 -4.86 -19.84 -21.08
CA SER A 214 -5.70 -18.70 -21.47
C SER A 214 -5.38 -17.43 -20.67
N ILE A 215 -5.11 -17.57 -19.37
CA ILE A 215 -4.69 -16.48 -18.49
C ILE A 215 -3.34 -15.91 -18.93
N LEU A 216 -2.37 -16.78 -19.27
CA LEU A 216 -1.06 -16.36 -19.77
C LEU A 216 -1.15 -15.60 -21.10
N ARG A 217 -1.95 -16.12 -22.05
CA ARG A 217 -2.20 -15.45 -23.34
C ARG A 217 -2.86 -14.08 -23.17
N ALA A 218 -3.80 -13.94 -22.25
CA ALA A 218 -4.43 -12.65 -21.94
C ALA A 218 -3.46 -11.63 -21.29
N ALA A 219 -2.33 -12.08 -20.78
CA ALA A 219 -1.22 -11.23 -20.35
C ALA A 219 -0.18 -10.97 -21.44
N GLY A 220 -0.37 -11.48 -22.66
CA GLY A 220 0.54 -11.31 -23.79
C GLY A 220 1.66 -12.36 -23.87
N VAL A 221 1.59 -13.44 -23.09
CA VAL A 221 2.55 -14.56 -23.21
C VAL A 221 2.16 -15.43 -24.40
N GLU A 222 3.07 -15.56 -25.37
CA GLU A 222 2.87 -16.37 -26.57
C GLU A 222 3.05 -17.86 -26.26
N VAL A 223 1.95 -18.50 -25.84
CA VAL A 223 1.90 -19.95 -25.62
C VAL A 223 1.14 -20.60 -26.77
N GLU A 224 1.83 -21.34 -27.64
CA GLU A 224 1.24 -22.12 -28.72
C GLU A 224 1.11 -23.60 -28.33
N GLY A 225 0.11 -24.29 -28.88
CA GLY A 225 -0.07 -25.72 -28.63
C GLY A 225 -0.76 -26.08 -27.30
N ARG A 226 -0.89 -27.37 -27.04
CA ARG A 226 -1.44 -27.95 -25.80
C ARG A 226 -0.33 -28.07 -24.75
N LEU A 227 -0.61 -27.66 -23.51
CA LEU A 227 0.31 -27.81 -22.39
C LEU A 227 0.59 -29.29 -22.11
N ALA A 228 1.88 -29.65 -22.10
CA ALA A 228 2.37 -31.00 -21.85
C ALA A 228 3.16 -31.10 -20.53
N ASP A 229 3.80 -30.01 -20.11
CA ASP A 229 4.48 -29.91 -18.82
C ASP A 229 4.61 -28.44 -18.37
N VAL A 230 4.69 -28.22 -17.06
CA VAL A 230 4.99 -26.92 -16.46
C VAL A 230 5.80 -27.13 -15.20
N HIS A 231 6.89 -26.39 -15.04
CA HIS A 231 7.74 -26.43 -13.83
C HIS A 231 8.51 -25.12 -13.64
N LEU A 232 9.12 -24.95 -12.47
CA LEU A 232 10.11 -23.90 -12.23
C LEU A 232 11.52 -24.42 -12.50
N ASP A 233 12.30 -23.65 -13.24
CA ASP A 233 13.75 -23.78 -13.33
C ASP A 233 14.38 -22.81 -12.32
N GLU A 234 14.78 -23.35 -11.17
CA GLU A 234 15.32 -22.57 -10.05
C GLU A 234 16.86 -22.57 -10.06
N PRO A 235 17.52 -21.40 -10.06
CA PRO A 235 18.98 -21.33 -10.00
C PRO A 235 19.56 -21.70 -8.62
N GLY A 236 18.69 -21.93 -7.63
CA GLY A 236 19.03 -22.14 -6.23
C GLY A 236 18.88 -20.86 -5.39
N GLU A 237 18.73 -21.05 -4.08
CA GLU A 237 18.53 -19.97 -3.12
C GLU A 237 19.67 -18.93 -3.17
N GLY A 238 19.31 -17.65 -3.31
CA GLY A 238 20.25 -16.54 -3.41
C GLY A 238 21.03 -16.47 -4.73
N LYS A 239 20.69 -17.31 -5.73
CA LYS A 239 21.35 -17.36 -7.04
C LYS A 239 20.59 -16.62 -8.15
N GLY A 240 19.49 -15.95 -7.81
CA GLY A 240 18.72 -15.14 -8.74
C GLY A 240 17.31 -15.68 -8.98
N ARG A 241 16.64 -15.09 -9.97
CA ARG A 241 15.22 -15.34 -10.24
C ARG A 241 15.03 -16.67 -10.98
N ALA A 242 14.01 -17.43 -10.56
CA ALA A 242 13.56 -18.63 -11.25
C ALA A 242 12.82 -18.28 -12.56
N GLU A 243 12.85 -19.22 -13.52
CA GLU A 243 12.04 -19.16 -14.73
C GLU A 243 10.89 -20.17 -14.64
N LEU A 244 9.69 -19.76 -15.05
CA LEU A 244 8.59 -20.68 -15.33
C LEU A 244 8.80 -21.25 -16.73
N VAL A 245 8.92 -22.57 -16.82
CA VAL A 245 9.10 -23.31 -18.08
C VAL A 245 7.79 -24.00 -18.42
N LEU A 246 7.24 -23.70 -19.59
CA LEU A 246 6.07 -24.38 -20.15
C LEU A 246 6.50 -25.19 -21.35
N THR A 247 6.26 -26.49 -21.33
CA THR A 247 6.43 -27.36 -22.51
C THR A 247 5.07 -27.61 -23.12
N THR A 248 4.93 -27.35 -24.41
CA THR A 248 3.75 -27.66 -25.20
C THR A 248 4.11 -28.61 -26.35
N ASP A 249 3.11 -29.12 -27.04
CA ASP A 249 3.33 -29.87 -28.29
C ASP A 249 3.87 -29.01 -29.45
N ALA A 250 3.84 -27.67 -29.33
CA ALA A 250 4.37 -26.73 -30.31
C ALA A 250 5.77 -26.21 -29.96
N GLY A 251 6.20 -26.27 -28.70
CA GLY A 251 7.52 -25.79 -28.28
C GLY A 251 7.66 -25.57 -26.78
N VAL A 252 8.70 -24.81 -26.40
CA VAL A 252 8.96 -24.44 -25.01
C VAL A 252 8.89 -22.93 -24.86
N VAL A 253 8.13 -22.48 -23.87
CA VAL A 253 8.00 -21.07 -23.50
C VAL A 253 8.62 -20.86 -22.12
N ARG A 254 9.40 -19.79 -21.97
CA ARG A 254 10.00 -19.37 -20.70
C ARG A 254 9.55 -17.97 -20.36
N ILE A 255 9.11 -17.77 -19.12
CA ILE A 255 8.87 -16.44 -18.56
C ILE A 255 9.49 -16.35 -17.16
N PRO A 256 9.86 -15.16 -16.68
CA PRO A 256 10.25 -14.99 -15.28
C PRO A 256 9.15 -15.49 -14.34
N ALA A 257 9.49 -16.35 -13.37
CA ALA A 257 8.50 -16.89 -12.44
C ALA A 257 7.80 -15.79 -11.63
N VAL A 258 8.53 -14.71 -11.33
CA VAL A 258 7.99 -13.53 -10.64
C VAL A 258 6.83 -12.84 -11.39
N ASP A 259 6.75 -13.01 -12.71
CA ASP A 259 5.68 -12.43 -13.52
C ASP A 259 4.37 -13.19 -13.33
N LEU A 260 4.42 -14.50 -13.06
CA LEU A 260 3.23 -15.35 -12.90
C LEU A 260 2.30 -14.81 -11.81
N LYS A 261 2.86 -14.35 -10.69
CA LYS A 261 2.08 -13.75 -9.61
C LYS A 261 1.28 -12.54 -10.09
N GLY A 262 1.91 -11.64 -10.84
CA GLY A 262 1.25 -10.47 -11.38
C GLY A 262 0.18 -10.83 -12.42
N ILE A 263 0.47 -11.82 -13.26
CA ILE A 263 -0.44 -12.30 -14.30
C ILE A 263 -1.69 -12.92 -13.68
N LEU A 264 -1.55 -13.93 -12.81
CA LEU A 264 -2.67 -14.61 -12.18
C LEU A 264 -3.53 -13.66 -11.34
N ASN A 265 -2.90 -12.77 -10.56
CA ASN A 265 -3.64 -11.86 -9.69
C ASN A 265 -4.40 -10.76 -10.45
N ARG A 266 -4.00 -10.41 -11.68
CA ARG A 266 -4.69 -9.40 -12.50
C ARG A 266 -5.70 -10.00 -13.48
N ARG A 267 -5.48 -11.22 -13.96
CA ARG A 267 -6.23 -11.77 -15.10
C ARG A 267 -7.14 -12.94 -14.75
N ALA A 268 -6.84 -13.69 -13.70
CA ALA A 268 -7.54 -14.94 -13.44
C ALA A 268 -9.01 -14.72 -13.07
N ASP A 269 -9.32 -13.79 -12.15
CA ASP A 269 -10.70 -13.51 -11.74
C ASP A 269 -11.49 -12.77 -12.84
N ASP A 270 -10.83 -11.91 -13.64
CA ASP A 270 -11.45 -11.24 -14.79
C ASP A 270 -11.95 -12.25 -15.84
N LEU A 271 -11.16 -13.30 -16.10
CA LEU A 271 -11.49 -14.32 -17.10
C LEU A 271 -12.38 -15.44 -16.54
N TYR A 272 -12.20 -15.77 -15.27
CA TYR A 272 -12.88 -16.88 -14.58
C TYR A 272 -13.48 -16.41 -13.25
N PRO A 273 -14.48 -15.51 -13.31
CA PRO A 273 -15.05 -14.90 -12.12
C PRO A 273 -15.65 -15.96 -11.19
N GLY A 274 -15.28 -15.88 -9.91
CA GLY A 274 -15.74 -16.79 -8.87
C GLY A 274 -14.94 -18.09 -8.73
N ALA A 275 -14.08 -18.43 -9.69
CA ALA A 275 -13.09 -19.50 -9.55
C ALA A 275 -11.84 -18.99 -8.79
N PHE A 276 -11.52 -17.70 -8.93
CA PHE A 276 -10.34 -17.08 -8.32
C PHE A 276 -10.68 -15.90 -7.39
N PRO A 277 -9.79 -15.52 -6.45
CA PRO A 277 -8.81 -16.41 -5.82
C PRO A 277 -9.45 -17.72 -5.35
N ALA A 278 -8.70 -18.81 -5.51
CA ALA A 278 -9.16 -20.14 -5.19
C ALA A 278 -9.44 -20.32 -3.70
N ARG A 279 -10.07 -21.44 -3.34
CA ARG A 279 -10.23 -21.85 -1.95
C ARG A 279 -9.27 -22.96 -1.59
N TYR A 280 -8.65 -22.86 -0.43
CA TYR A 280 -7.84 -23.91 0.17
C TYR A 280 -8.37 -24.15 1.59
N GLU A 281 -8.60 -25.41 1.99
CA GLU A 281 -9.14 -25.75 3.32
C GLU A 281 -10.40 -24.93 3.71
N GLY A 282 -11.28 -24.66 2.74
CA GLY A 282 -12.51 -23.88 2.93
C GLY A 282 -12.32 -22.36 2.99
N ARG A 283 -11.11 -21.85 3.18
CA ARG A 283 -10.81 -20.40 3.14
C ARG A 283 -10.58 -19.92 1.72
N ARG A 284 -11.09 -18.74 1.38
CA ARG A 284 -10.73 -18.04 0.13
C ARG A 284 -9.33 -17.46 0.30
N LEU A 285 -8.45 -17.70 -0.66
CA LEU A 285 -7.10 -17.13 -0.65
C LEU A 285 -7.17 -15.59 -0.78
N PRO A 286 -6.21 -14.86 -0.20
CA PRO A 286 -6.23 -13.40 -0.22
C PRO A 286 -5.95 -12.83 -1.62
N GLN A 287 -5.28 -13.62 -2.46
CA GLN A 287 -4.93 -13.34 -3.85
C GLN A 287 -4.87 -14.68 -4.60
N THR A 288 -5.02 -14.67 -5.93
CA THR A 288 -4.96 -15.89 -6.76
C THR A 288 -3.64 -16.62 -6.55
N LEU A 289 -2.53 -15.89 -6.65
CA LEU A 289 -1.20 -16.37 -6.26
C LEU A 289 -0.70 -15.50 -5.11
N PRO A 290 -0.75 -16.01 -3.85
CA PRO A 290 -0.40 -15.22 -2.66
C PRO A 290 1.06 -14.77 -2.57
N SER A 291 2.02 -15.59 -3.01
CA SER A 291 3.45 -15.31 -2.85
C SER A 291 4.28 -15.64 -4.09
N TYR A 292 5.59 -15.44 -4.00
CA TYR A 292 6.59 -15.86 -4.99
C TYR A 292 7.30 -17.18 -4.60
N SER A 293 6.89 -17.79 -3.48
CA SER A 293 7.41 -19.07 -3.00
C SER A 293 6.36 -20.13 -3.28
N TYR A 294 6.52 -20.79 -4.43
CA TYR A 294 5.61 -21.84 -4.87
C TYR A 294 6.35 -22.82 -5.78
N ASP A 295 5.87 -24.06 -5.79
CA ASP A 295 6.11 -25.06 -6.82
C ASP A 295 4.89 -25.14 -7.74
N ILE A 296 5.14 -25.52 -8.98
CA ILE A 296 4.11 -25.72 -10.01
C ILE A 296 4.41 -26.99 -10.79
N ARG A 297 3.38 -27.79 -11.06
CA ARG A 297 3.50 -28.99 -11.88
C ARG A 297 2.21 -29.32 -12.61
N LEU A 298 2.33 -29.98 -13.76
CA LEU A 298 1.18 -30.63 -14.39
C LEU A 298 0.97 -32.01 -13.74
N ARG A 299 -0.20 -32.25 -13.17
CA ARG A 299 -0.61 -33.58 -12.69
C ARG A 299 -1.50 -34.25 -13.71
N SER A 300 -1.20 -35.50 -14.06
CA SER A 300 -2.12 -36.35 -14.83
C SER A 300 -3.21 -36.93 -13.92
N GLY A 301 -4.46 -36.95 -14.40
CA GLY A 301 -5.62 -37.55 -13.70
C GLY A 301 -6.68 -36.53 -13.26
N PRO A 302 -7.90 -36.99 -12.94
CA PRO A 302 -9.06 -36.13 -12.72
C PRO A 302 -8.92 -35.25 -11.47
N THR A 303 -9.39 -34.01 -11.54
CA THR A 303 -9.51 -33.13 -10.36
C THR A 303 -10.52 -33.71 -9.35
N PRO A 304 -10.40 -33.43 -8.04
CA PRO A 304 -11.33 -33.93 -7.02
C PRO A 304 -12.80 -33.59 -7.30
N ASP A 305 -13.08 -32.45 -7.94
CA ASP A 305 -14.42 -32.03 -8.33
C ASP A 305 -14.90 -32.69 -9.63
N ALA A 306 -14.01 -32.97 -10.60
CA ALA A 306 -14.34 -33.65 -11.84
C ALA A 306 -14.62 -35.16 -11.66
N ALA A 307 -14.02 -35.78 -10.64
CA ALA A 307 -14.18 -37.22 -10.34
C ALA A 307 -15.62 -37.65 -10.03
N ARG A 308 -16.55 -36.71 -9.78
CA ARG A 308 -17.96 -37.00 -9.47
C ARG A 308 -18.90 -37.01 -10.68
N LEU A 309 -18.48 -36.54 -11.85
CA LEU A 309 -19.42 -36.18 -12.93
C LEU A 309 -19.20 -36.85 -14.30
N LEU A 310 -18.07 -37.52 -14.58
CA LEU A 310 -17.83 -38.10 -15.90
C LEU A 310 -17.19 -39.50 -15.82
N PRO A 311 -17.73 -40.51 -16.53
CA PRO A 311 -17.19 -41.87 -16.57
C PRO A 311 -16.29 -42.18 -17.79
N ASP A 312 -15.88 -41.19 -18.59
CA ASP A 312 -15.02 -41.41 -19.78
C ASP A 312 -13.61 -40.82 -19.60
N GLU A 313 -12.63 -41.67 -19.94
CA GLU A 313 -11.19 -41.58 -19.67
C GLU A 313 -10.41 -40.63 -20.60
N ASP A 314 -10.73 -39.33 -20.60
CA ASP A 314 -9.79 -38.33 -21.11
C ASP A 314 -9.05 -37.66 -19.94
N GLU A 315 -7.72 -37.86 -19.92
CA GLU A 315 -6.74 -37.34 -18.96
C GLU A 315 -6.72 -35.80 -18.88
N VAL A 316 -7.77 -35.16 -18.37
CA VAL A 316 -7.72 -33.73 -18.04
C VAL A 316 -7.02 -33.61 -16.70
N GLY A 317 -5.70 -33.41 -16.78
CA GLY A 317 -4.85 -33.09 -15.65
C GLY A 317 -5.15 -31.73 -15.03
N ALA A 318 -4.42 -31.37 -13.99
CA ALA A 318 -4.48 -30.05 -13.38
C ALA A 318 -3.08 -29.44 -13.28
N VAL A 319 -3.00 -28.14 -13.51
CA VAL A 319 -1.83 -27.36 -13.09
C VAL A 319 -1.96 -27.16 -11.58
N GLU A 320 -1.25 -27.99 -10.82
CA GLU A 320 -1.21 -27.89 -9.36
C GLU A 320 -0.17 -26.84 -8.97
N ILE A 321 -0.59 -25.87 -8.17
CA ILE A 321 0.29 -24.87 -7.58
C ILE A 321 0.25 -25.07 -6.07
N VAL A 322 1.42 -25.33 -5.49
CA VAL A 322 1.61 -25.46 -4.04
C VAL A 322 2.56 -24.37 -3.62
N GLY A 323 2.20 -23.56 -2.65
CA GLY A 323 3.08 -22.50 -2.20
C GLY A 323 2.90 -22.16 -0.74
N GLU A 324 3.70 -21.20 -0.33
CA GLU A 324 3.85 -20.84 1.07
C GLU A 324 3.92 -19.33 1.23
N GLY A 325 3.45 -18.85 2.38
CA GLY A 325 3.44 -17.43 2.69
C GLY A 325 2.47 -16.57 1.88
N TRP A 326 2.52 -15.27 2.13
CA TRP A 326 1.73 -14.24 1.49
C TRP A 326 2.53 -12.93 1.45
N GLY A 327 2.80 -12.44 0.25
CA GLY A 327 3.65 -11.27 0.00
C GLY A 327 4.98 -11.65 -0.65
N HIS A 328 5.97 -10.75 -0.57
CA HIS A 328 7.25 -10.93 -1.27
C HIS A 328 8.22 -11.88 -0.57
N GLY A 329 8.06 -12.17 0.72
CA GLY A 329 8.91 -13.10 1.45
C GLY A 329 10.32 -12.59 1.78
N VAL A 330 10.76 -11.46 1.23
CA VAL A 330 12.03 -10.80 1.61
C VAL A 330 11.91 -10.02 2.92
N GLY A 331 12.92 -10.11 3.78
CA GLY A 331 13.00 -9.35 5.05
C GLY A 331 12.11 -9.94 6.14
N LEU A 332 11.46 -9.09 6.94
CA LEU A 332 10.67 -9.53 8.09
C LEU A 332 9.36 -10.20 7.67
N SER A 333 9.12 -11.41 8.16
CA SER A 333 7.78 -12.01 8.16
C SER A 333 6.99 -11.50 9.35
N GLN A 334 5.82 -10.90 9.12
CA GLN A 334 4.95 -10.41 10.18
C GLN A 334 4.45 -11.55 11.06
N TRP A 335 3.94 -12.63 10.45
CA TRP A 335 3.51 -13.81 11.20
C TRP A 335 4.67 -14.53 11.90
N GLY A 336 5.85 -14.53 11.30
CA GLY A 336 7.04 -15.10 11.93
C GLY A 336 7.54 -14.26 13.11
N ALA A 337 7.52 -12.93 13.02
CA ALA A 337 7.76 -12.02 14.14
C ALA A 337 6.76 -12.24 15.29
N LYS A 338 5.48 -12.43 14.96
CA LYS A 338 4.46 -12.81 15.95
C LYS A 338 4.81 -14.14 16.64
N ALA A 339 5.18 -15.16 15.87
CA ALA A 339 5.51 -16.47 16.42
C ALA A 339 6.78 -16.44 17.30
N MET A 340 7.80 -15.68 16.91
CA MET A 340 8.98 -15.43 17.75
C MET A 340 8.61 -14.73 19.05
N ALA A 341 7.76 -13.70 18.99
CA ALA A 341 7.28 -13.00 20.18
C ALA A 341 6.42 -13.89 21.09
N ASP A 342 5.56 -14.74 20.52
CA ASP A 342 4.79 -15.75 21.28
C ASP A 342 5.73 -16.76 21.98
N ALA A 343 6.89 -17.03 21.39
CA ALA A 343 7.94 -17.88 21.97
C ALA A 343 8.86 -17.16 22.97
N GLY A 344 8.65 -15.86 23.20
CA GLY A 344 9.35 -15.05 24.19
C GLY A 344 10.55 -14.25 23.66
N ALA A 345 10.77 -14.19 22.35
CA ALA A 345 11.80 -13.33 21.77
C ALA A 345 11.42 -11.84 21.90
N ASP A 346 12.40 -11.00 22.20
CA ASP A 346 12.21 -9.55 22.18
C ASP A 346 12.30 -8.96 20.75
N TYR A 347 11.87 -7.71 20.58
CA TYR A 347 11.87 -7.09 19.25
C TYR A 347 13.27 -6.91 18.63
N ARG A 348 14.34 -6.83 19.45
CA ARG A 348 15.71 -6.74 18.95
C ARG A 348 16.15 -8.09 18.37
N GLU A 349 15.85 -9.18 19.06
CA GLU A 349 16.09 -10.55 18.59
C GLU A 349 15.31 -10.83 17.29
N ILE A 350 14.05 -10.40 17.22
CA ILE A 350 13.22 -10.53 16.02
C ILE A 350 13.84 -9.79 14.84
N LEU A 351 14.23 -8.52 15.01
CA LEU A 351 14.80 -7.71 13.93
C LEU A 351 16.17 -8.24 13.50
N ALA A 352 17.02 -8.62 14.46
CA ALA A 352 18.32 -9.21 14.17
C ALA A 352 18.19 -10.52 13.37
N HIS A 353 17.19 -11.35 13.68
CA HIS A 353 16.90 -12.57 12.92
C HIS A 353 16.56 -12.29 11.46
N TYR A 354 15.64 -11.37 11.19
CA TYR A 354 15.17 -11.08 9.83
C TYR A 354 16.08 -10.16 9.01
N TYR A 355 16.92 -9.36 9.65
CA TYR A 355 17.77 -8.37 9.00
C TYR A 355 19.25 -8.64 9.24
N GLY A 356 19.68 -9.90 9.16
CA GLY A 356 21.10 -10.27 9.11
C GLY A 356 21.95 -9.77 10.29
N GLY A 357 21.37 -9.74 11.48
CA GLY A 357 22.00 -9.29 12.72
C GLY A 357 21.98 -7.78 12.95
N LEU A 358 21.25 -7.01 12.15
CA LEU A 358 21.06 -5.58 12.42
C LEU A 358 20.22 -5.39 13.69
N GLU A 359 20.74 -4.56 14.60
CA GLU A 359 20.06 -4.20 15.84
C GLU A 359 19.47 -2.77 15.75
N PRO A 360 18.33 -2.53 16.41
CA PRO A 360 17.77 -1.18 16.55
C PRO A 360 18.76 -0.24 17.20
N THR A 361 18.95 0.94 16.60
CA THR A 361 19.81 2.01 17.10
C THR A 361 19.03 3.31 17.12
N GLU A 362 19.11 4.08 18.21
CA GLU A 362 18.57 5.44 18.26
C GLU A 362 19.29 6.34 17.25
N ALA A 363 18.55 6.98 16.36
CA ALA A 363 19.07 7.91 15.36
C ALA A 363 18.14 9.11 15.14
N PRO A 364 17.90 9.94 16.16
CA PRO A 364 16.97 11.07 16.07
C PRO A 364 17.34 12.05 14.95
N ASP A 365 18.64 12.25 14.68
CA ASP A 365 19.12 13.13 13.61
C ASP A 365 18.73 12.66 12.19
N LEU A 366 18.31 11.39 12.04
CA LEU A 366 17.81 10.86 10.77
C LEU A 366 16.29 10.95 10.64
N VAL A 367 15.56 11.20 11.72
CA VAL A 367 14.09 11.27 11.74
C VAL A 367 13.66 12.71 11.45
N PRO A 368 13.03 12.98 10.28
CA PRO A 368 12.53 14.32 9.98
C PRO A 368 11.28 14.64 10.80
N ASP A 369 10.95 15.93 10.89
CA ASP A 369 9.76 16.38 11.65
C ASP A 369 8.45 15.84 11.06
N GLU A 370 8.37 15.74 9.73
CA GLU A 370 7.16 15.39 9.00
C GLU A 370 7.40 14.35 7.90
N VAL A 371 6.33 13.64 7.53
CA VAL A 371 6.23 12.75 6.37
C VAL A 371 5.08 13.22 5.48
N VAL A 372 5.31 13.26 4.17
CA VAL A 372 4.24 13.49 3.18
C VAL A 372 3.73 12.16 2.65
N VAL A 373 2.52 11.78 3.04
CA VAL A 373 1.87 10.52 2.67
C VAL A 373 0.89 10.73 1.52
N ALA A 374 1.11 10.10 0.37
CA ALA A 374 0.14 10.07 -0.72
C ALA A 374 -1.08 9.21 -0.35
N LEU A 375 -2.24 9.84 -0.22
CA LEU A 375 -3.50 9.18 0.11
C LEU A 375 -4.25 8.72 -1.14
N ALA A 376 -4.23 9.54 -2.20
CA ALA A 376 -4.85 9.22 -3.48
C ALA A 376 -4.29 10.11 -4.61
N LYS A 377 -4.37 9.59 -5.84
CA LYS A 377 -3.93 10.27 -7.08
C LYS A 377 -5.09 10.24 -8.09
N GLU A 378 -5.00 11.11 -9.09
CA GLU A 378 -5.88 11.09 -10.28
C GLU A 378 -7.37 11.17 -9.92
N LEU A 379 -7.71 11.95 -8.89
CA LEU A 379 -9.08 12.08 -8.41
C LEU A 379 -9.87 13.09 -9.23
N GLU A 380 -11.06 12.72 -9.70
CA GLU A 380 -12.02 13.70 -10.25
C GLU A 380 -12.55 14.66 -9.17
N SER A 381 -12.71 14.16 -7.94
CA SER A 381 -13.10 14.98 -6.80
C SER A 381 -12.73 14.33 -5.46
N VAL A 382 -12.58 15.17 -4.44
CA VAL A 382 -12.41 14.74 -3.04
C VAL A 382 -13.32 15.57 -2.13
N VAL A 383 -13.84 14.92 -1.10
CA VAL A 383 -14.59 15.56 -0.01
C VAL A 383 -13.77 15.41 1.26
N VAL A 384 -13.59 16.53 1.96
CA VAL A 384 -12.91 16.59 3.25
C VAL A 384 -13.89 17.16 4.28
N GLU A 385 -14.13 16.42 5.36
CA GLU A 385 -14.93 16.89 6.50
C GLU A 385 -14.01 17.24 7.66
N ALA A 386 -14.06 18.48 8.15
CA ALA A 386 -13.32 18.93 9.31
C ALA A 386 -14.24 18.98 10.54
N ASP A 387 -13.86 18.32 11.63
CA ASP A 387 -14.64 18.30 12.88
C ASP A 387 -14.35 19.50 13.80
N GLY A 388 -13.37 20.32 13.42
CA GLY A 388 -12.91 21.48 14.18
C GLY A 388 -12.28 22.56 13.30
N PRO A 389 -11.77 23.64 13.92
CA PRO A 389 -11.17 24.75 13.21
C PRO A 389 -9.86 24.38 12.52
N PHE A 390 -9.58 25.02 11.40
CA PHE A 390 -8.36 24.82 10.63
C PHE A 390 -7.99 26.09 9.86
N GLU A 391 -6.74 26.20 9.43
CA GLU A 391 -6.28 27.24 8.52
C GLU A 391 -6.31 26.73 7.08
N LEU A 392 -6.99 27.47 6.20
CA LEU A 392 -7.05 27.18 4.77
C LEU A 392 -5.98 28.02 4.06
N ARG A 393 -4.97 27.36 3.51
CA ARG A 393 -3.91 27.98 2.70
C ARG A 393 -4.12 27.68 1.23
N VAL A 394 -3.86 28.67 0.39
CA VAL A 394 -3.90 28.54 -1.07
C VAL A 394 -2.56 29.01 -1.61
N ASP A 395 -1.85 28.12 -2.31
CA ASP A 395 -0.50 28.35 -2.83
C ASP A 395 0.45 28.95 -1.77
N GLY A 396 0.36 28.45 -0.53
CA GLY A 396 1.17 28.88 0.62
C GLY A 396 0.66 30.10 1.40
N GLU A 397 -0.34 30.82 0.89
CA GLU A 397 -0.90 32.00 1.55
C GLU A 397 -2.17 31.67 2.35
N VAL A 398 -2.26 32.20 3.57
CA VAL A 398 -3.44 32.01 4.42
C VAL A 398 -4.64 32.74 3.84
N LEU A 399 -5.67 31.99 3.44
CA LEU A 399 -6.91 32.54 2.91
C LEU A 399 -7.94 32.78 4.01
N ALA A 400 -8.13 31.80 4.89
CA ALA A 400 -9.16 31.81 5.91
C ALA A 400 -8.82 30.87 7.07
N ALA A 401 -9.52 31.03 8.19
CA ALA A 401 -9.51 30.07 9.30
C ALA A 401 -10.94 29.58 9.60
N PRO A 402 -11.49 28.63 8.81
CA PRO A 402 -12.84 28.12 9.03
C PRO A 402 -12.97 27.39 10.37
N SER A 403 -14.20 27.33 10.90
CA SER A 403 -14.49 26.57 12.12
C SER A 403 -14.72 25.06 11.89
N GLY A 404 -14.58 24.58 10.65
CA GLY A 404 -14.78 23.18 10.25
C GLY A 404 -15.69 23.03 9.03
N GLY A 405 -16.41 21.91 8.97
CA GLY A 405 -17.44 21.64 7.96
C GLY A 405 -16.97 20.79 6.78
N ARG A 406 -17.86 20.62 5.80
CA ARG A 406 -17.64 19.75 4.63
C ARG A 406 -17.20 20.55 3.42
N TRP A 407 -16.00 20.26 2.94
CA TRP A 407 -15.35 20.89 1.80
C TRP A 407 -15.26 19.91 0.65
N ARG A 408 -15.55 20.37 -0.57
CA ARG A 408 -15.42 19.55 -1.79
C ARG A 408 -14.45 20.21 -2.77
N PHE A 409 -13.56 19.41 -3.31
CA PHE A 409 -12.59 19.80 -4.32
C PHE A 409 -12.92 19.02 -5.60
N VAL A 410 -12.93 19.71 -6.74
CA VAL A 410 -13.30 19.10 -8.03
C VAL A 410 -12.27 19.47 -9.07
N HIS A 411 -11.80 18.48 -9.81
CA HIS A 411 -10.94 18.65 -10.97
C HIS A 411 -11.74 19.21 -12.15
N VAL A 412 -11.27 20.30 -12.77
CA VAL A 412 -11.91 20.90 -13.95
C VAL A 412 -10.84 21.33 -14.96
N GLY A 413 -10.54 20.47 -15.93
CA GLY A 413 -9.47 20.74 -16.89
C GLY A 413 -8.11 20.71 -16.19
N ASP A 414 -7.39 21.83 -16.19
CA ASP A 414 -6.13 22.01 -15.45
C ASP A 414 -6.32 22.82 -14.16
N GLU A 415 -7.58 23.03 -13.73
CA GLU A 415 -7.95 23.85 -12.57
C GLU A 415 -8.60 23.00 -11.46
N MET A 416 -8.58 23.52 -10.23
CA MET A 416 -9.32 22.98 -9.09
C MET A 416 -10.42 23.94 -8.65
N LEU A 417 -11.66 23.42 -8.57
CA LEU A 417 -12.78 24.12 -7.94
C LEU A 417 -12.88 23.73 -6.46
N VAL A 418 -12.84 24.73 -5.58
CA VAL A 418 -13.06 24.56 -4.14
C VAL A 418 -14.49 24.97 -3.79
N VAL A 419 -15.27 24.04 -3.24
CA VAL A 419 -16.64 24.23 -2.81
C VAL A 419 -16.69 24.18 -1.28
N PRO A 420 -16.81 25.34 -0.60
CA PRO A 420 -16.89 25.40 0.86
C PRO A 420 -18.28 24.99 1.38
N PRO A 421 -18.42 24.72 2.69
CA PRO A 421 -19.70 24.48 3.32
C PRO A 421 -20.61 25.74 3.29
N LEU A 422 -21.93 25.54 3.31
CA LEU A 422 -22.91 26.63 3.22
C LEU A 422 -22.76 27.65 4.36
N GLU A 423 -22.43 27.16 5.55
CA GLU A 423 -22.21 27.96 6.75
C GLU A 423 -21.05 28.95 6.55
N PHE A 424 -20.00 28.53 5.83
CA PHE A 424 -18.88 29.40 5.48
C PHE A 424 -19.27 30.46 4.44
N LEU A 425 -20.10 30.09 3.46
CA LEU A 425 -20.64 31.05 2.49
C LEU A 425 -21.51 32.12 3.16
N ASP A 426 -22.33 31.73 4.13
CA ASP A 426 -23.16 32.66 4.90
C ASP A 426 -22.32 33.58 5.79
N PHE A 427 -21.26 33.06 6.40
CA PHE A 427 -20.28 33.88 7.14
C PHE A 427 -19.68 34.97 6.24
N LEU A 428 -19.19 34.60 5.05
CA LEU A 428 -18.58 35.54 4.12
C LEU A 428 -19.58 36.61 3.66
N ARG A 429 -20.82 36.22 3.37
CA ARG A 429 -21.89 37.17 3.00
C ARG A 429 -22.19 38.18 4.10
N ARG A 430 -22.14 37.76 5.37
CA ARG A 430 -22.46 38.64 6.51
C ARG A 430 -21.32 39.59 6.87
N PHE A 431 -20.07 39.15 6.75
CA PHE A 431 -18.91 39.89 7.30
C PHE A 431 -18.01 40.54 6.25
N VAL A 432 -17.99 40.03 5.01
CA VAL A 432 -17.14 40.56 3.92
C VAL A 432 -17.94 41.47 2.97
N ALA A 433 -19.20 41.12 2.68
CA ALA A 433 -20.03 41.85 1.71
C ALA A 433 -20.50 43.27 2.10
N PRO A 434 -20.62 43.69 3.39
CA PRO A 434 -21.04 45.07 3.70
C PRO A 434 -20.05 46.16 3.25
N TRP A 435 -18.85 45.78 2.83
CA TRP A 435 -17.76 46.69 2.45
C TRP A 435 -17.42 46.66 0.95
N ALA A 436 -18.18 45.90 0.15
CA ALA A 436 -17.92 45.65 -1.26
C ALA A 436 -19.04 46.12 -2.23
N LEU A 437 -19.99 46.93 -1.73
CA LEU A 437 -20.96 47.66 -2.55
C LEU A 437 -20.57 49.13 -2.72
#